data_AF-A0A536A7Q6-F1
#
_entry.id   AF-A0A536A7Q6-F1
#
_cell.length_a   1.000
_cell.length_b   1.000
_cell.length_c   1.000
_cell.angle_alpha   90.00
_cell.angle_beta   90.00
_cell.angle_gamma   90.00
#
_symmetry.space_group_name_H-M   'P 1'
#
loop_
_entity.id
_entity.type
_entity.pdbx_description
1 polymer ?
#
loop_
_entity_poly.entity_id
_entity_poly.type
_entity_poly.pdbx_seq_one_letter_code
_entity_poly.pdbx_strand_id
1 'polypeptide(L)'
;MPEAAYRSLLQIQSAACPICLKPLLEQARGPYVDHEHITGRVRGLLCLTCNLLLGRLGDDPDRFAKRAVANGEPAYARAADYLRAPPAEALGETFFTRRIRFLVRRMDPQLAAMLANFP
;
A
#
# COMPACT_ATOMS: atom_id res chain seq x y z
N MET A 1 -11.07 1.52 4.33
CA MET A 1 -11.24 2.20 3.04
C MET A 1 -12.64 1.93 2.49
N PRO A 2 -13.39 2.96 2.07
CA PRO A 2 -14.67 2.82 1.36
C PRO A 2 -14.52 2.24 -0.06
N GLU A 3 -15.60 1.70 -0.61
CA GLU A 3 -15.66 1.15 -1.98
C GLU A 3 -15.32 2.20 -3.05
N ALA A 4 -15.80 3.44 -2.89
CA ALA A 4 -15.51 4.54 -3.81
C ALA A 4 -14.00 4.83 -3.87
N ALA A 5 -13.33 4.94 -2.71
CA ALA A 5 -11.89 5.15 -2.63
C ALA A 5 -11.10 3.98 -3.24
N TYR A 6 -11.55 2.74 -3.04
CA TYR A 6 -10.96 1.56 -3.67
C TYR A 6 -11.01 1.64 -5.20
N ARG A 7 -12.14 2.07 -5.77
CA ARG A 7 -12.31 2.25 -7.22
C ARG A 7 -11.45 3.38 -7.77
N SER A 8 -11.39 4.52 -7.08
CA SER A 8 -10.50 5.62 -7.45
C SER A 8 -9.03 5.18 -7.44
N LEU A 9 -8.63 4.36 -6.45
CA LEU A 9 -7.27 3.82 -6.36
C LEU A 9 -6.97 2.86 -7.52
N LEU A 10 -7.93 2.02 -7.91
CA LEU A 10 -7.82 1.21 -9.13
C LEU A 10 -7.63 2.08 -10.38
N GLN A 11 -8.38 3.17 -10.51
CA GLN A 11 -8.29 4.07 -11.66
C GLN A 11 -6.94 4.79 -11.74
N ILE A 12 -6.46 5.35 -10.63
CA ILE A 12 -5.17 6.06 -10.56
C ILE A 12 -4.00 5.11 -10.86
N GLN A 13 -4.10 3.85 -10.44
CA GLN A 13 -3.10 2.83 -10.77
C GLN A 13 -3.30 2.17 -12.14
N SER A 14 -4.21 2.67 -12.99
CA SER A 14 -4.54 2.09 -14.30
C SER A 14 -4.89 0.60 -14.24
N ALA A 15 -5.54 0.18 -13.15
CA ALA A 15 -5.85 -1.22 -12.83
C ALA A 15 -4.64 -2.18 -12.88
N ALA A 16 -3.42 -1.67 -12.72
CA ALA A 16 -2.18 -2.41 -12.77
C ALA A 16 -1.40 -2.32 -11.45
N CYS A 17 -0.56 -3.32 -11.19
CA CYS A 17 0.32 -3.32 -10.03
C CYS A 17 1.42 -2.27 -10.23
N PRO A 18 1.60 -1.26 -9.37
CA PRO A 18 2.63 -0.23 -9.55
C PRO A 18 4.07 -0.80 -9.54
N ILE A 19 4.27 -2.00 -8.99
CA ILE A 19 5.58 -2.64 -8.87
C ILE A 19 5.91 -3.51 -10.10
N CYS A 20 5.04 -4.44 -10.48
CA CYS A 20 5.30 -5.37 -11.59
C CYS A 20 4.57 -5.02 -12.89
N LEU A 21 3.73 -3.98 -12.89
CA LEU A 21 2.95 -3.46 -14.01
C LEU A 21 1.94 -4.46 -14.62
N LYS A 22 1.75 -5.63 -14.00
CA LYS A 22 0.76 -6.61 -14.44
C LYS A 22 -0.66 -6.13 -14.11
N PRO A 23 -1.66 -6.39 -14.97
CA PRO A 23 -3.05 -6.06 -14.69
C PRO A 23 -3.52 -6.78 -13.41
N LEU A 24 -4.06 -6.03 -12.46
CA LEU A 24 -4.48 -6.55 -11.15
C LEU A 24 -5.77 -7.37 -11.24
N LEU A 25 -6.67 -6.98 -12.15
CA LEU A 25 -7.97 -7.63 -12.33
C LEU A 25 -7.86 -8.98 -13.07
N GLU A 26 -6.78 -9.21 -13.80
CA GLU A 26 -6.49 -10.48 -14.47
C GLU A 26 -5.71 -11.45 -13.57
N GLN A 27 -5.28 -11.03 -12.38
CA GLN A 27 -4.61 -11.92 -11.45
C GLN A 27 -5.63 -12.86 -10.79
N ALA A 28 -5.28 -14.13 -10.64
CA ALA A 28 -6.16 -15.18 -10.10
C ALA A 28 -6.78 -14.86 -8.72
N ARG A 29 -6.13 -14.01 -7.92
CA ARG A 29 -6.58 -13.62 -6.58
C ARG A 29 -7.07 -12.17 -6.49
N GLY A 30 -7.07 -11.45 -7.62
CA GLY A 30 -7.37 -10.03 -7.68
C GLY A 30 -6.37 -9.12 -6.94
N PRO A 31 -6.70 -7.83 -6.79
CA PRO A 31 -5.89 -6.85 -6.09
C PRO A 31 -5.94 -7.02 -4.56
N TYR A 32 -4.80 -6.82 -3.90
CA TYR A 32 -4.67 -6.78 -2.45
C TYR A 32 -4.50 -5.34 -1.97
N VAL A 33 -5.21 -4.96 -0.90
CA VAL A 33 -5.02 -3.65 -0.24
C VAL A 33 -3.76 -3.71 0.62
N ASP A 34 -2.72 -3.07 0.14
CA ASP A 34 -1.44 -2.96 0.84
C ASP A 34 -1.44 -1.75 1.78
N HIS A 35 -0.77 -1.91 2.91
CA HIS A 35 -0.74 -0.92 3.98
C HIS A 35 0.55 -1.00 4.77
N GLU A 36 0.95 0.13 5.35
CA GLU A 36 2.06 0.16 6.27
C GLU A 36 1.70 -0.61 7.56
N HIS A 37 2.56 -1.54 7.97
CA HIS A 37 2.30 -2.40 9.11
C HIS A 37 2.33 -1.69 10.48
N ILE A 38 2.96 -0.51 10.57
CA ILE A 38 3.05 0.28 11.80
C ILE A 38 1.78 1.13 11.99
N THR A 39 1.46 2.01 11.04
CA THR A 39 0.32 2.93 11.16
C THR A 39 -0.99 2.37 10.64
N GLY A 40 -0.93 1.35 9.77
CA GLY A 40 -2.10 0.85 9.05
C GLY A 40 -2.55 1.69 7.88
N ARG A 41 -1.78 2.74 7.54
CA ARG A 41 -2.05 3.61 6.39
C ARG A 41 -2.01 2.80 5.10
N VAL A 42 -3.09 2.85 4.33
CA VAL A 42 -3.19 2.21 3.02
C VAL A 42 -2.19 2.89 2.08
N ARG A 43 -1.38 2.09 1.39
CA ARG A 43 -0.40 2.57 0.41
C ARG A 43 -0.95 2.47 -1.02
N GLY A 44 -1.62 1.38 -1.36
CA GLY A 44 -2.07 1.12 -2.73
C GLY A 44 -2.70 -0.25 -2.90
N LEU A 45 -2.93 -0.63 -4.15
CA LEU A 45 -3.34 -1.99 -4.53
C LEU A 45 -2.19 -2.73 -5.20
N LEU A 46 -1.88 -3.92 -4.72
CA LEU A 46 -0.78 -4.75 -5.24
C LEU A 46 -1.29 -6.13 -5.67
N CYS A 47 -0.54 -6.80 -6.55
CA CYS A 47 -0.75 -8.23 -6.75
C CYS A 47 -0.19 -9.01 -5.55
N LEU A 48 -0.67 -10.25 -5.35
CA LEU A 48 -0.23 -11.10 -4.24
C LEU A 48 1.30 -11.21 -4.14
N THR A 49 1.98 -11.44 -5.27
CA THR A 49 3.43 -11.65 -5.31
C THR A 49 4.20 -10.42 -4.85
N CYS A 50 3.84 -9.24 -5.36
CA CYS A 50 4.50 -7.98 -4.97
C CYS A 50 4.18 -7.62 -3.52
N ASN A 51 2.95 -7.83 -3.07
CA ASN A 51 2.55 -7.62 -1.68
C ASN A 51 3.38 -8.47 -0.71
N LEU A 52 3.55 -9.76 -1.01
CA LEU A 52 4.41 -10.65 -0.20
C LEU A 52 5.89 -10.26 -0.28
N LEU A 53 6.37 -9.79 -1.43
CA LEU A 53 7.76 -9.34 -1.59
C LEU A 53 8.06 -8.14 -0.69
N LEU A 54 7.17 -7.15 -0.62
CA LEU A 54 7.29 -5.99 0.28
C LEU A 54 7.47 -6.43 1.73
N GLY A 55 6.55 -7.28 2.23
CA GLY A 55 6.63 -7.79 3.59
C GLY A 55 7.90 -8.60 3.86
N ARG A 56 8.35 -9.43 2.91
CA ARG A 56 9.59 -10.22 3.03
C ARG A 56 10.86 -9.38 3.10
N LEU A 57 10.84 -8.20 2.50
CA LEU A 57 11.96 -7.27 2.51
C LEU A 57 11.79 -6.15 3.56
N GLY A 58 10.78 -6.27 4.41
CA GLY A 58 10.59 -5.42 5.59
C GLY A 58 10.12 -4.01 5.28
N ASP A 59 9.42 -3.79 4.16
CA ASP A 59 8.87 -2.48 3.79
C ASP A 59 9.90 -1.33 3.74
N ASP A 60 11.18 -1.64 3.55
CA ASP A 60 12.30 -0.71 3.60
C ASP A 60 12.73 -0.30 2.18
N PRO A 61 12.47 0.95 1.74
CA PRO A 61 12.76 1.40 0.38
C PRO A 61 14.25 1.33 0.03
N ASP A 62 15.15 1.42 1.01
CA ASP A 62 16.59 1.40 0.74
C ASP A 62 17.08 -0.02 0.45
N ARG A 63 16.44 -1.06 1.01
CA ARG A 63 16.70 -2.46 0.62
C ARG A 63 16.27 -2.73 -0.82
N PHE A 64 15.16 -2.13 -1.23
CA PHE A 64 14.67 -2.20 -2.60
C PHE A 64 15.60 -1.47 -3.56
N ALA A 65 16.01 -0.24 -3.24
CA ALA A 65 16.97 0.51 -4.05
C ALA A 65 18.31 -0.22 -4.22
N LYS A 66 18.85 -0.80 -3.13
CA LYS A 66 20.07 -1.63 -3.19
C LYS A 66 19.92 -2.84 -4.12
N ARG A 67 18.79 -3.54 -4.05
CA ARG A 67 18.50 -4.68 -4.94
C ARG A 67 18.33 -4.27 -6.40
N ALA A 68 17.77 -3.08 -6.65
CA ALA A 68 17.63 -2.55 -8.01
C ALA A 68 19.02 -2.34 -8.65
N VAL A 69 19.95 -1.73 -7.91
CA VAL A 69 21.34 -1.53 -8.36
C VAL A 69 22.07 -2.86 -8.54
N ALA A 70 21.90 -3.81 -7.61
CA ALA A 70 22.63 -5.08 -7.65
C ALA A 70 22.15 -6.05 -8.74
N ASN A 71 20.84 -6.09 -9.03
CA ASN A 71 20.24 -7.09 -9.92
C ASN A 71 19.79 -6.53 -11.27
N GLY A 72 19.77 -5.20 -11.44
CA GLY A 72 19.27 -4.54 -12.65
C GLY A 72 17.76 -4.70 -12.89
N GLU A 73 17.02 -5.28 -11.94
CA GLU A 73 15.60 -5.58 -12.11
C GLU A 73 14.73 -4.34 -11.79
N PRO A 74 14.02 -3.74 -12.78
CA PRO A 74 13.30 -2.49 -12.60
C PRO A 74 12.18 -2.54 -11.56
N ALA A 75 11.64 -3.74 -11.28
CA ALA A 75 10.61 -3.92 -10.27
C ALA A 75 11.07 -3.53 -8.87
N TYR A 76 12.36 -3.68 -8.54
CA TYR A 76 12.88 -3.26 -7.24
C TYR A 76 12.93 -1.73 -7.10
N ALA A 77 13.29 -1.01 -8.17
CA ALA A 77 13.24 0.45 -8.17
C ALA A 77 11.80 0.94 -7.95
N ARG A 78 10.84 0.39 -8.71
CA ARG A 78 9.41 0.73 -8.54
C ARG A 78 8.86 0.37 -7.17
N ALA A 79 9.35 -0.69 -6.54
CA ALA A 79 8.97 -1.02 -5.17
C ALA A 79 9.49 0.02 -4.15
N ALA A 80 10.70 0.55 -4.34
CA ALA A 80 11.19 1.65 -3.53
C ALA A 80 10.35 2.92 -3.76
N ASP A 81 10.04 3.25 -5.01
CA ASP A 81 9.20 4.40 -5.36
C ASP A 81 7.79 4.25 -4.76
N TYR A 82 7.21 3.07 -4.84
CA TYR A 82 5.91 2.75 -4.24
C TYR A 82 5.87 2.99 -2.73
N LEU A 83 6.96 2.65 -2.01
CA LEU A 83 7.06 2.87 -0.58
C LEU A 83 7.24 4.36 -0.23
N ARG A 84 7.95 5.11 -1.09
CA ARG A 84 8.24 6.54 -0.88
C ARG A 84 7.09 7.46 -1.29
N ALA A 85 6.38 7.10 -2.35
CA ALA A 85 5.27 7.86 -2.94
C ALA A 85 4.09 6.91 -3.24
N PRO A 86 3.39 6.44 -2.20
CA PRO A 86 2.32 5.47 -2.34
C PRO A 86 1.13 6.05 -3.14
N PRO A 87 0.52 5.28 -4.07
CA PRO A 87 -0.60 5.74 -4.90
C PRO A 87 -1.80 6.30 -4.12
N ALA A 88 -2.03 5.83 -2.89
CA ALA A 88 -3.12 6.32 -2.05
C ALA A 88 -2.98 7.81 -1.69
N GLU A 89 -1.77 8.39 -1.71
CA GLU A 89 -1.57 9.83 -1.45
C GLU A 89 -2.24 10.70 -2.52
N ALA A 90 -2.39 10.20 -3.76
CA ALA A 90 -3.06 10.91 -4.83
C ALA A 90 -4.59 11.04 -4.62
N LEU A 91 -5.18 10.32 -3.66
CA LEU A 91 -6.59 10.44 -3.33
C LEU A 91 -6.91 11.69 -2.50
N GLY A 92 -5.91 12.39 -1.99
CA GLY A 92 -6.10 13.60 -1.15
C GLY A 92 -6.61 13.31 0.27
N GLU A 93 -6.89 12.05 0.60
CA GLU A 93 -7.32 11.59 1.91
C GLU A 93 -6.52 10.37 2.35
N THR A 94 -6.31 10.22 3.65
CA THR A 94 -5.60 9.07 4.22
C THR A 94 -6.58 7.98 4.64
N PHE A 95 -6.37 6.76 4.15
CA PHE A 95 -7.20 5.61 4.49
C PHE A 95 -6.44 4.60 5.36
N PHE A 96 -7.16 3.88 6.21
CA PHE A 96 -6.59 2.84 7.08
C PHE A 96 -7.29 1.48 6.87
N THR A 97 -6.56 0.38 7.14
CA THR A 97 -7.14 -0.97 7.09
C THR A 97 -7.83 -1.36 8.41
N ARG A 98 -8.84 -2.22 8.33
CA ARG A 98 -9.72 -2.57 9.47
C ARG A 98 -9.00 -3.25 10.64
N ARG A 99 -7.83 -3.87 10.42
CA ARG A 99 -7.07 -4.57 11.48
C ARG A 99 -6.48 -3.64 12.55
N ILE A 100 -6.31 -2.35 12.24
CA ILE A 100 -5.65 -1.39 13.14
C ILE A 100 -6.66 -0.46 13.86
N ARG A 101 -7.96 -0.49 13.47
CA ARG A 101 -9.06 0.20 14.19
C ARG A 101 -9.17 -0.26 15.66
N PHE A 102 -8.74 -1.49 15.98
CA PHE A 102 -8.75 -2.03 17.35
C PHE A 102 -7.50 -1.71 18.18
N LEU A 103 -6.31 -1.61 17.57
CA LEU A 103 -5.06 -1.36 18.30
C LEU A 103 -4.79 0.13 18.54
N VAL A 104 -5.06 0.99 17.55
CA VAL A 104 -4.77 2.43 17.66
C VAL A 104 -5.66 3.12 18.71
N ARG A 105 -6.91 2.64 18.90
CA ARG A 105 -7.78 3.12 19.98
C ARG A 105 -7.21 2.97 21.39
N ARG A 106 -6.23 2.07 21.60
CA ARG A 106 -5.64 1.82 22.93
C ARG A 106 -4.33 2.55 23.21
N MET A 107 -3.62 3.03 22.18
CA MET A 107 -2.22 3.47 22.34
C MET A 107 -2.01 4.97 22.22
N ASP A 108 -2.94 5.73 21.63
CA ASP A 108 -2.82 7.18 21.49
C ASP A 108 -4.20 7.87 21.61
N PRO A 109 -4.45 8.63 22.70
CA PRO A 109 -5.72 9.35 22.88
C PRO A 109 -6.00 10.41 21.80
N GLN A 110 -4.97 11.02 21.22
CA GLN A 110 -5.13 12.06 20.19
C GLN A 110 -5.52 11.43 18.84
N LEU A 111 -4.92 10.30 18.49
CA LEU A 111 -5.26 9.55 17.28
C LEU A 111 -6.63 8.85 17.40
N ALA A 112 -7.02 8.43 18.61
CA ALA A 112 -8.34 7.87 18.89
C ALA A 112 -9.46 8.89 18.65
N ALA A 113 -9.25 10.17 18.99
CA ALA A 113 -10.20 11.26 18.73
C ALA A 113 -10.36 11.56 17.23
N MET A 114 -9.25 11.50 16.47
CA MET A 114 -9.31 11.66 15.01
C MET A 114 -10.07 10.52 14.33
N LEU A 115 -9.90 9.28 14.79
CA LEU A 115 -10.56 8.10 14.23
C LEU A 115 -12.01 7.87 14.72
N ALA A 116 -12.44 8.56 15.78
CA ALA A 116 -13.81 8.50 16.29
C ALA A 116 -14.83 9.25 15.40
N ASN A 117 -14.36 10.24 14.63
CA ASN A 117 -15.18 11.06 13.74
C ASN A 117 -15.20 10.58 12.27
N PHE A 118 -14.56 9.45 11.97
CA PHE A 118 -14.64 8.82 10.65
C PHE A 118 -15.75 7.76 10.64
N PRO A 119 -16.72 7.83 9.70
CA PRO A 119 -17.82 6.87 9.61
C PRO A 119 -17.37 5.40 9.42
#